data_AF-A0A7Y2YND4-F1
#
_entry.id   AF-A0A7Y2YND4-F1
#
_cell.length_a   1.000
_cell.length_b   1.000
_cell.length_c   1.000
_cell.angle_alpha   90.00
_cell.angle_beta   90.00
_cell.angle_gamma   90.00
#
_symmetry.space_group_name_H-M   'P 1'
#
loop_
_entity.id
_entity.type
_entity.pdbx_description
1 polymer ?
#
loop_
_entity_poly.entity_id
_entity_poly.type
_entity_poly.pdbx_seq_one_letter_code
_entity_poly.pdbx_strand_id
1 'polypeptide(L)'
;SLWVMHNTYMPSVLVELGFLTNKSEGAFLNSKAGQRKMADAIRDAIIEYKDALDLNVGDNFLVYDDGNSTDNNTLVIEDVEFKVQIAASRKDLAPKSYNFKGLNDISKDKVGQLYKYYFGKTSDYNQALKFKEEAKSKGYSTCFIVAYRDGERITINEALKSATN
;
A
#
# COMPACT_ATOMS: atom_id res chain seq x y z
N SER A 1 -5.13 30.97 -10.17
CA SER A 1 -4.14 29.90 -9.98
C SER A 1 -2.75 30.51 -9.95
N LEU A 2 -1.82 29.96 -9.16
CA LEU A 2 -0.41 30.31 -9.30
C LEU A 2 0.13 29.66 -10.57
N TRP A 3 0.77 30.45 -11.44
CA TRP A 3 1.25 30.00 -12.75
C TRP A 3 2.15 28.76 -12.69
N VAL A 4 2.95 28.64 -11.62
CA VAL A 4 3.82 27.49 -11.36
C VAL A 4 3.07 26.15 -11.26
N MET A 5 1.78 26.18 -10.93
CA MET A 5 0.94 24.98 -10.78
C MET A 5 -0.03 24.79 -11.96
N HIS A 6 -0.01 25.66 -12.96
CA HIS A 6 -1.09 25.71 -13.95
C HIS A 6 -0.98 24.68 -15.08
N ASN A 7 0.16 23.97 -15.19
CA ASN A 7 0.40 23.01 -16.27
C ASN A 7 1.08 21.72 -15.80
N THR A 8 0.61 21.13 -14.69
CA THR A 8 1.19 19.89 -14.15
C THR A 8 0.24 18.71 -14.35
N TYR A 9 0.67 17.71 -15.13
CA TYR A 9 -0.06 16.45 -15.30
C TYR A 9 0.04 15.52 -14.06
N MET A 10 1.00 15.80 -13.16
CA MET A 10 1.21 15.09 -11.89
C MET A 10 0.76 15.95 -10.69
N PRO A 11 0.45 15.37 -9.52
CA PRO A 11 0.14 16.12 -8.32
C PRO A 11 1.25 17.12 -7.97
N SER A 12 0.87 18.37 -7.74
CA SER A 12 1.80 19.44 -7.36
C SER A 12 1.21 20.26 -6.21
N VAL A 13 2.08 20.72 -5.31
CA VAL A 13 1.73 21.60 -4.20
C VAL A 13 2.80 22.66 -4.03
N LEU A 14 2.39 23.86 -3.64
CA LEU A 14 3.29 24.93 -3.21
C LEU A 14 3.10 25.12 -1.71
N VAL A 15 4.20 25.04 -0.96
CA VAL A 15 4.19 25.16 0.50
C VAL A 15 4.90 26.44 0.90
N GLU A 16 4.19 27.30 1.63
CA GLU A 16 4.74 28.49 2.27
C GLU A 16 5.24 28.12 3.68
N LEU A 17 6.52 28.37 3.96
CA LEU A 17 7.15 28.00 5.23
C LEU A 17 7.06 29.10 6.31
N GLY A 18 6.68 30.32 5.93
CA GLY A 18 6.56 31.48 6.80
C GLY A 18 6.97 32.78 6.11
N PHE A 19 6.88 33.90 6.83
CA PHE A 19 7.10 35.24 6.27
C PHE A 19 8.50 35.77 6.60
N LEU A 20 9.30 36.06 5.56
CA LEU A 20 10.62 36.67 5.73
C LEU A 20 10.58 38.10 6.30
N THR A 21 9.45 38.80 6.17
CA THR A 21 9.26 40.15 6.72
C THR A 21 9.03 40.14 8.23
N ASN A 22 8.60 39.01 8.79
CA ASN A 22 8.53 38.83 10.24
C ASN A 22 9.93 38.52 10.78
N LYS A 23 10.43 39.35 11.70
CA LYS A 23 11.80 39.22 12.22
C LYS A 23 12.06 37.86 12.88
N SER A 24 11.10 37.36 13.65
CA SER A 24 11.26 36.09 14.38
C SER A 24 11.24 34.89 13.43
N GLU A 25 10.30 34.85 12.49
CA GLU A 25 10.21 33.78 11.49
C GLU A 25 11.36 33.83 10.49
N GLY A 26 11.68 35.02 9.97
CA GLY A 26 12.79 35.21 9.04
C GLY A 26 14.14 34.81 9.63
N ALA A 27 14.39 35.11 10.91
CA ALA A 27 15.60 34.64 11.59
C ALA A 27 15.62 33.11 11.73
N PHE A 28 14.48 32.50 12.05
CA PHE A 28 14.36 31.04 12.14
C PHE A 28 14.57 30.35 10.78
N LEU A 29 13.90 30.83 9.72
CA LEU A 29 13.99 30.30 8.35
C LEU A 29 15.38 30.49 7.71
N ASN A 30 16.14 31.49 8.14
CA ASN A 30 17.53 31.68 7.71
C ASN A 30 18.53 30.84 8.52
N SER A 31 18.13 30.25 9.64
CA SER A 31 19.00 29.41 10.45
C SER A 31 19.12 28.00 9.87
N LYS A 32 20.30 27.37 9.99
CA LYS A 32 20.52 25.98 9.57
C LYS A 32 19.57 24.99 10.29
N ALA A 33 19.27 25.27 11.56
CA ALA A 33 18.37 24.44 12.36
C ALA A 33 16.93 24.53 11.84
N GLY A 34 16.44 25.74 11.55
CA GLY A 34 15.09 25.94 11.01
C GLY A 34 14.93 25.33 9.62
N GLN A 35 15.90 25.54 8.72
CA GLN A 35 15.89 24.92 7.39
C GLN A 35 15.87 23.40 7.45
N ARG A 36 16.67 22.80 8.33
CA ARG A 36 16.67 21.34 8.53
C ARG A 36 15.32 20.85 9.04
N LYS A 37 14.74 21.52 10.03
CA LYS A 37 13.42 21.17 10.57
C LYS A 37 12.34 21.20 9.49
N MET A 38 12.33 22.22 8.63
CA MET A 38 11.37 22.30 7.53
C MET A 38 11.61 21.22 6.48
N ALA A 39 12.88 20.95 6.12
CA ALA A 39 13.23 19.90 5.17
C ALA A 39 12.84 18.51 5.68
N ASP A 40 13.06 18.25 6.97
CA ASP A 40 12.67 17.00 7.63
C ASP A 40 11.15 16.83 7.59
N ALA A 41 10.39 17.87 7.93
CA ALA A 41 8.92 17.82 7.87
C ALA A 41 8.39 17.58 6.45
N ILE A 42 8.98 18.23 5.43
CA ILE A 42 8.62 18.01 4.03
C ILE A 42 8.96 16.58 3.60
N ARG A 43 10.15 16.08 3.98
CA ARG A 43 10.56 14.70 3.69
C ARG A 43 9.56 13.72 4.27
N ASP A 44 9.24 13.87 5.56
CA ASP A 44 8.35 12.94 6.26
C ASP A 44 6.94 12.97 5.67
N ALA A 45 6.43 14.17 5.32
CA ALA A 45 5.15 14.30 4.62
C ALA A 45 5.15 13.67 3.21
N ILE A 46 6.27 13.74 2.47
CA ILE A 46 6.39 13.07 1.16
C ILE A 46 6.45 11.56 1.33
N ILE A 47 7.17 11.06 2.33
CA ILE A 47 7.21 9.63 2.66
C ILE A 47 5.81 9.15 3.02
N GLU A 48 5.13 9.86 3.93
CA GLU A 48 3.77 9.54 4.34
C GLU A 48 2.78 9.60 3.16
N TYR A 49 2.89 10.59 2.27
CA TYR A 49 2.04 10.66 1.08
C TYR A 49 2.31 9.50 0.12
N LYS A 50 3.58 9.16 -0.10
CA LYS A 50 3.97 8.02 -0.93
C LYS A 50 3.46 6.72 -0.32
N ASP A 51 3.66 6.52 0.98
CA ASP A 51 3.16 5.37 1.70
C ASP A 51 1.63 5.36 1.59
N ALA A 52 0.93 6.44 1.91
CA ALA A 52 -0.52 6.53 1.73
C ALA A 52 -0.99 6.25 0.28
N LEU A 53 -0.23 6.59 -0.75
CA LEU A 53 -0.51 6.18 -2.12
C LEU A 53 -0.27 4.67 -2.32
N ASP A 54 0.86 4.14 -1.85
CA ASP A 54 1.19 2.71 -1.90
C ASP A 54 0.17 1.87 -1.09
N LEU A 55 -0.39 2.43 -0.02
CA LEU A 55 -1.36 1.82 0.88
C LEU A 55 -2.82 2.05 0.42
N ASN A 56 -3.12 3.12 -0.32
CA ASN A 56 -4.35 3.20 -1.14
C ASN A 56 -4.27 2.30 -2.38
N VAL A 57 -3.06 1.86 -2.76
CA VAL A 57 -2.81 0.69 -3.64
C VAL A 57 -2.78 -0.64 -2.84
N GLY A 58 -2.89 -0.56 -1.51
CA GLY A 58 -3.21 -1.64 -0.58
C GLY A 58 -2.30 -1.64 0.63
N ASP A 59 -2.81 -1.19 1.79
CA ASP A 59 -2.46 -1.56 3.19
C ASP A 59 -2.54 -0.37 4.19
N ASN A 60 -3.72 0.09 4.62
CA ASN A 60 -3.80 0.84 5.89
C ASN A 60 -5.15 0.63 6.59
N PHE A 61 -5.32 -0.59 7.11
CA PHE A 61 -6.11 -0.82 8.30
C PHE A 61 -5.23 -1.64 9.25
N LEU A 62 -4.40 -0.93 10.03
CA LEU A 62 -3.87 -1.49 11.26
C LEU A 62 -5.04 -1.54 12.24
N VAL A 63 -5.62 -2.72 12.43
CA VAL A 63 -6.28 -3.05 13.68
C VAL A 63 -5.22 -2.91 14.75
N TYR A 64 -5.35 -1.89 15.59
CA TYR A 64 -4.66 -1.88 16.87
C TYR A 64 -5.14 -3.11 17.65
N ASP A 65 -4.23 -4.06 17.85
CA ASP A 65 -4.37 -5.19 18.76
C ASP A 65 -4.41 -4.63 20.19
N ASP A 66 -5.61 -4.36 20.70
CA ASP A 66 -5.84 -4.30 22.14
C ASP A 66 -6.14 -5.73 22.60
N GLY A 67 -5.21 -6.26 23.38
CA GLY A 67 -5.20 -7.67 23.78
C GLY A 67 -6.50 -8.10 24.45
N ASN A 68 -6.90 -9.33 24.15
CA ASN A 68 -8.13 -10.04 24.55
C ASN A 68 -9.39 -9.70 23.76
N SER A 69 -9.59 -10.42 22.65
CA SER A 69 -10.89 -11.03 22.33
C SER A 69 -10.71 -12.25 21.43
N THR A 70 -11.03 -13.42 21.97
CA THR A 70 -11.34 -14.62 21.20
C THR A 70 -12.69 -14.39 20.52
N ASP A 71 -12.70 -13.56 19.48
CA ASP A 71 -13.82 -13.46 18.56
C ASP A 71 -13.29 -13.62 17.15
N ASN A 72 -13.77 -14.67 16.47
CA ASN A 72 -13.53 -14.92 15.06
C ASN A 72 -14.28 -13.86 14.24
N ASN A 73 -13.83 -12.60 14.31
CA ASN A 73 -14.39 -11.52 13.54
C ASN A 73 -13.93 -11.70 12.09
N THR A 74 -14.67 -12.51 11.34
CA THR A 74 -14.33 -12.90 9.98
C THR A 74 -14.82 -11.79 9.06
N LEU A 75 -13.93 -11.09 8.37
CA LEU A 75 -14.28 -10.01 7.46
C LEU A 75 -14.47 -10.59 6.05
N VAL A 76 -15.47 -11.44 5.91
CA VAL A 76 -15.83 -12.07 4.64
C VAL A 76 -16.54 -11.05 3.76
N ILE A 77 -16.05 -10.91 2.53
CA ILE A 77 -16.69 -10.08 1.51
C ILE A 77 -16.97 -11.00 0.31
N GLU A 78 -18.21 -11.47 0.20
CA GLU A 78 -18.56 -12.58 -0.71
C GLU A 78 -18.20 -12.30 -2.17
N ASP A 79 -18.34 -11.05 -2.61
CA ASP A 79 -18.06 -10.62 -3.99
C ASP A 79 -16.60 -10.19 -4.21
N VAL A 80 -15.72 -10.41 -3.23
CA VAL A 80 -14.31 -10.02 -3.34
C VAL A 80 -13.39 -11.20 -3.07
N GLU A 81 -12.43 -11.34 -3.98
CA GLU A 81 -11.36 -12.31 -3.92
C GLU A 81 -10.04 -11.61 -3.58
N PHE A 82 -9.55 -11.84 -2.37
CA PHE A 82 -8.24 -11.39 -1.92
C PHE A 82 -7.17 -12.44 -2.23
N LYS A 83 -6.02 -11.96 -2.74
CA LYS A 83 -4.81 -12.76 -2.95
C LYS A 83 -3.57 -11.98 -2.55
N VAL A 84 -2.46 -12.65 -2.27
CA VAL A 84 -1.17 -11.98 -1.99
C VAL A 84 -0.28 -12.04 -3.22
N GLN A 85 0.01 -10.91 -3.87
CA GLN A 85 0.96 -10.88 -4.98
C GLN A 85 2.39 -11.03 -4.43
N ILE A 86 3.09 -12.09 -4.86
CA ILE A 86 4.45 -12.39 -4.38
C ILE A 86 5.53 -12.14 -5.43
N ALA A 87 5.18 -12.16 -6.72
CA ALA A 87 6.13 -11.93 -7.81
C ALA A 87 5.44 -11.47 -9.10
N ALA A 88 6.20 -10.78 -9.94
CA ALA A 88 5.87 -10.53 -11.34
C ALA A 88 7.13 -10.73 -12.19
N SER A 89 7.04 -11.51 -13.25
CA SER A 89 8.18 -11.83 -14.11
C SER A 89 7.78 -12.00 -15.56
N ARG A 90 8.69 -11.69 -16.49
CA ARG A 90 8.51 -12.00 -17.92
C ARG A 90 8.69 -13.49 -18.20
N LYS A 91 9.39 -14.21 -17.32
CA LYS A 91 9.60 -15.65 -17.41
C LYS A 91 8.37 -16.38 -16.88
N ASP A 92 7.85 -17.30 -17.70
CA ASP A 92 6.81 -18.21 -17.26
C ASP A 92 7.42 -19.28 -16.33
N LEU A 93 6.89 -19.37 -15.12
CA LEU A 93 7.23 -20.33 -14.09
C LEU A 93 5.98 -21.14 -13.77
N ALA A 94 6.15 -22.44 -13.57
CA ALA A 94 5.04 -23.28 -13.12
C ALA A 94 4.63 -22.88 -11.69
N PRO A 95 3.32 -22.70 -11.40
CA PRO A 95 2.81 -22.36 -10.06
C PRO A 95 2.91 -23.57 -9.13
N LYS A 96 4.15 -23.89 -8.74
CA LYS A 96 4.50 -25.06 -7.93
C LYS A 96 5.44 -24.63 -6.83
N SER A 97 5.28 -25.20 -5.65
CA SER A 97 5.96 -24.77 -4.42
C SER A 97 7.48 -24.71 -4.52
N TYR A 98 8.11 -25.59 -5.33
CA TYR A 98 9.55 -25.56 -5.58
C TYR A 98 10.05 -24.26 -6.23
N ASN A 99 9.21 -23.56 -7.02
CA ASN A 99 9.53 -22.26 -7.60
C ASN A 99 9.26 -21.10 -6.62
N PHE A 100 8.51 -21.34 -5.54
CA PHE A 100 7.99 -20.30 -4.65
C PHE A 100 8.37 -20.49 -3.18
N LYS A 101 9.58 -21.00 -2.91
CA LYS A 101 10.15 -21.16 -1.55
C LYS A 101 9.27 -22.01 -0.62
N GLY A 102 8.58 -23.00 -1.18
CA GLY A 102 7.74 -23.92 -0.43
C GLY A 102 6.33 -23.41 -0.14
N LEU A 103 5.94 -22.22 -0.63
CA LEU A 103 4.54 -21.78 -0.58
C LEU A 103 3.70 -22.69 -1.50
N ASN A 104 2.64 -23.25 -0.93
CA ASN A 104 1.62 -23.99 -1.67
C ASN A 104 0.49 -23.03 -2.09
N ASP A 105 -0.48 -23.48 -2.88
CA ASP A 105 -1.60 -22.63 -3.35
C ASP A 105 -1.15 -21.36 -4.09
N ILE A 106 -0.36 -21.57 -5.14
CA ILE A 106 0.09 -20.50 -6.04
C ILE A 106 -0.84 -20.43 -7.25
N SER A 107 -1.32 -19.24 -7.56
CA SER A 107 -2.02 -18.93 -8.82
C SER A 107 -1.17 -18.01 -9.70
N LYS A 108 -1.45 -18.05 -11.01
CA LYS A 108 -0.69 -17.31 -12.02
C LYS A 108 -1.64 -16.69 -13.02
N ASP A 109 -1.49 -15.39 -13.23
CA ASP A 109 -2.22 -14.64 -14.26
C ASP A 109 -1.25 -13.99 -15.25
N LYS A 110 -1.62 -13.95 -16.53
CA LYS A 110 -0.86 -13.24 -17.56
C LYS A 110 -1.47 -11.86 -17.78
N VAL A 111 -0.71 -10.81 -17.48
CA VAL A 111 -1.13 -9.42 -17.66
C VAL A 111 -0.13 -8.72 -18.58
N GLY A 112 -0.56 -8.50 -19.83
CA GLY A 112 0.31 -7.99 -20.89
C GLY A 112 1.50 -8.93 -21.15
N GLN A 113 2.72 -8.44 -20.90
CA GLN A 113 3.96 -9.19 -21.09
C GLN A 113 4.48 -9.86 -19.80
N LEU A 114 3.80 -9.68 -18.67
CA LEU A 114 4.23 -10.19 -17.37
C LEU A 114 3.31 -11.33 -16.91
N TYR A 115 3.91 -12.31 -16.27
CA TYR A 115 3.24 -13.31 -15.45
C TYR A 115 3.28 -12.84 -14.01
N LYS A 116 2.10 -12.65 -13.41
CA LYS A 116 1.95 -12.31 -12.00
C LYS A 116 1.61 -13.56 -11.21
N TYR A 117 2.23 -13.71 -10.06
CA TYR A 117 2.08 -14.87 -9.19
C TYR A 117 1.51 -14.44 -7.86
N TYR A 118 0.53 -15.21 -7.40
CA TYR A 118 -0.20 -14.92 -6.18
C TYR A 118 -0.19 -16.12 -5.26
N PHE A 119 -0.10 -15.86 -3.96
CA PHE A 119 -0.20 -16.84 -2.90
C PHE A 119 -1.54 -16.70 -2.18
N GLY A 120 -2.22 -17.83 -2.02
CA GLY A 120 -3.51 -17.91 -1.35
C GLY A 120 -4.65 -17.25 -2.14
N LYS A 121 -5.86 -17.68 -1.82
CA LYS A 121 -7.11 -17.07 -2.30
C LYS A 121 -8.15 -17.15 -1.19
N THR A 122 -8.75 -16.02 -0.84
CA THR A 122 -9.77 -15.95 0.22
C THR A 122 -10.70 -14.75 0.02
N SER A 123 -11.93 -14.84 0.49
CA SER A 123 -12.85 -13.69 0.60
C SER A 123 -12.78 -13.00 1.98
N ASP A 124 -12.08 -13.61 2.94
CA ASP A 124 -11.83 -13.02 4.27
C ASP A 124 -10.54 -12.20 4.27
N TYR A 125 -10.68 -10.90 4.53
CA TYR A 125 -9.53 -9.99 4.61
C TYR A 125 -8.56 -10.35 5.74
N ASN A 126 -9.04 -10.83 6.88
CA ASN A 126 -8.18 -11.23 8.00
C ASN A 126 -7.34 -12.46 7.64
N GLN A 127 -7.90 -13.37 6.86
CA GLN A 127 -7.15 -14.49 6.32
C GLN A 127 -6.11 -14.05 5.27
N ALA A 128 -6.42 -13.02 4.46
CA ALA A 128 -5.46 -12.46 3.51
C ALA A 128 -4.25 -11.79 4.22
N LEU A 129 -4.48 -11.15 5.37
CA LEU A 129 -3.41 -10.64 6.22
C LEU A 129 -2.49 -11.77 6.73
N LYS A 130 -3.06 -12.90 7.17
CA LYS A 130 -2.26 -14.08 7.57
C LYS A 130 -1.41 -14.62 6.41
N PHE A 131 -1.98 -14.70 5.20
CA PHE A 131 -1.23 -15.10 4.01
C PHE A 131 -0.08 -14.14 3.67
N LYS A 132 -0.28 -12.84 3.87
CA LYS A 132 0.76 -11.83 3.65
C LYS A 132 1.92 -12.02 4.63
N GLU A 133 1.63 -12.21 5.91
CA GLU A 133 2.66 -12.44 6.91
C GLU A 133 3.40 -13.77 6.69
N GLU A 134 2.70 -14.82 6.26
CA GLU A 134 3.33 -16.07 5.85
C GLU A 134 4.28 -15.85 4.65
N ALA A 135 3.83 -15.16 3.59
CA ALA A 135 4.67 -14.86 2.44
C ALA A 135 5.91 -14.03 2.82
N LYS A 136 5.75 -13.02 3.70
CA LYS A 136 6.88 -12.26 4.24
C LYS A 136 7.86 -13.15 4.98
N SER A 137 7.38 -14.05 5.85
CA SER A 137 8.22 -14.99 6.61
C SER A 137 9.03 -15.93 5.71
N LYS A 138 8.50 -16.29 4.53
CA LYS A 138 9.19 -17.07 3.50
C LYS A 138 10.19 -16.25 2.68
N GLY A 139 10.30 -14.95 2.94
CA GLY A 139 11.24 -14.04 2.30
C GLY A 139 10.70 -13.34 1.06
N TYR A 140 9.39 -13.12 0.98
CA TYR A 140 8.78 -12.18 0.02
C TYR A 140 8.50 -10.85 0.71
N SER A 141 9.56 -10.09 1.01
CA SER A 141 9.45 -8.83 1.75
C SER A 141 8.62 -7.75 1.06
N THR A 142 8.51 -7.81 -0.27
CA THR A 142 7.76 -6.85 -1.09
C THR A 142 6.38 -7.36 -1.51
N CYS A 143 5.84 -8.39 -0.85
CA CYS A 143 4.51 -8.89 -1.18
C CYS A 143 3.40 -7.96 -0.68
N PHE A 144 2.28 -7.92 -1.39
CA PHE A 144 1.13 -7.09 -1.03
C PHE A 144 -0.18 -7.78 -1.39
N ILE A 145 -1.26 -7.40 -0.71
CA ILE A 145 -2.61 -7.95 -0.94
C ILE A 145 -3.23 -7.25 -2.15
N VAL A 146 -3.92 -8.01 -2.98
CA VAL A 146 -4.74 -7.52 -4.10
C VAL A 146 -6.16 -8.02 -3.92
N ALA A 147 -7.13 -7.22 -4.33
CA ALA A 147 -8.55 -7.57 -4.34
C ALA A 147 -9.07 -7.63 -5.78
N TYR A 148 -9.90 -8.62 -6.06
CA TYR A 148 -10.61 -8.77 -7.32
C TYR A 148 -12.10 -8.90 -7.07
N ARG A 149 -12.92 -8.23 -7.89
CA ARG A 149 -14.38 -8.39 -7.94
C ARG A 149 -14.74 -8.68 -9.39
N ASP A 150 -15.48 -9.76 -9.62
CA ASP A 150 -15.86 -10.21 -10.97
C ASP A 150 -14.69 -10.37 -11.95
N GLY A 151 -13.50 -10.68 -11.44
CA GLY A 151 -12.27 -10.81 -12.23
C GLY A 151 -11.55 -9.48 -12.53
N GLU A 152 -12.12 -8.33 -12.16
CA GLU A 152 -11.48 -7.03 -12.26
C GLU A 152 -10.78 -6.65 -10.95
N ARG A 153 -9.59 -6.04 -11.05
CA ARG A 153 -8.83 -5.62 -9.88
C ARG A 153 -9.45 -4.35 -9.30
N ILE A 154 -9.81 -4.39 -8.02
CA ILE A 154 -10.31 -3.25 -7.26
C ILE A 154 -9.32 -2.83 -6.17
N THR A 155 -9.48 -1.63 -5.62
CA THR A 155 -8.70 -1.21 -4.47
C THR A 155 -9.15 -1.94 -3.20
N ILE A 156 -8.25 -2.10 -2.23
CA ILE A 156 -8.60 -2.71 -0.93
C ILE A 156 -9.69 -1.90 -0.23
N ASN A 157 -9.67 -0.57 -0.34
CA ASN A 157 -10.70 0.28 0.24
C ASN A 157 -12.08 0.06 -0.40
N GLU A 158 -12.16 -0.08 -1.73
CA GLU A 158 -13.41 -0.41 -2.42
C GLU A 158 -13.91 -1.81 -2.05
N ALA A 159 -13.01 -2.76 -1.86
CA ALA A 159 -13.36 -4.09 -1.37
C ALA A 159 -14.00 -4.01 0.02
N LEU A 160 -13.34 -3.37 0.97
CA LEU A 160 -13.78 -3.29 2.37
C LEU A 160 -15.06 -2.46 2.55
N LYS A 161 -15.29 -1.41 1.75
CA LYS A 161 -16.54 -0.63 1.79
C LYS A 161 -17.78 -1.48 1.47
N SER A 162 -17.63 -2.50 0.63
CA SER A 162 -18.74 -3.38 0.28
C SER A 162 -19.20 -4.28 1.43
N ALA A 163 -18.40 -4.43 2.50
CA ALA A 163 -18.80 -5.17 3.70
C ALA A 163 -19.72 -4.37 4.65
N THR A 164 -19.89 -3.06 4.43
CA THR A 164 -20.62 -2.15 5.33
C THR A 164 -22.02 -1.77 4.82
N ASN A 165 -22.42 -2.22 3.63
CA ASN A 165 -23.76 -1.96 3.08
C ASN A 165 -24.71 -3.15 3.27
#